data_AF-A0A1H9RKQ6-F1
#
_entry.id   AF-A0A1H9RKQ6-F1
#
_cell.length_a   1.000
_cell.length_b   1.000
_cell.length_c   1.000
_cell.angle_alpha   90.00
_cell.angle_beta   90.00
_cell.angle_gamma   90.00
#
_symmetry.space_group_name_H-M   'P 1'
#
loop_
_entity.id
_entity.type
_entity.pdbx_description
1 polymer ?
#
loop_
_entity_poly.entity_id
_entity_poly.type
_entity_poly.pdbx_seq_one_letter_code
_entity_poly.pdbx_strand_id
1 'polypeptide(L)'
;MLSKLMTHIPRLSKLIGALAYDPDQALFQLEGKRIGFGFLCSPLAGSNGDEGDRLKAGLALEWPEGSTIQFSLICTENINRVRTGYLKLRQVARESGRFAVDHDTLELLATATQARAEYFAERTLRPVDSVSGVKIRDQKLVIAITLPIKEALPSDSEGAMARELADGLGAALESCGLAPVALTNHAYKEIFSSVLNQGPDASWRLDPDIKADLDKPINEQLLDYNRSLDVRKDHLQLGDDCFAKTLSVKRYPDIMWQGDATQYLADLLSQRGGVRGNCVITMTLYFPPQLETKDKLTKRRQWAINQCSGPMVKFVPMLVKRKEAYDVLFEDLDRGAHNVQANMTVVVFGKNREELVQATSNARTHFATQNFTLMEDKFCLLPVFINALPLCADADAIRDLFRFRT
;
A
#
# COMPACT_ATOMS: atom_id res chain seq x y z
N MET A 1 22.62 -16.37 28.01
CA MET A 1 22.61 -17.64 27.25
C MET A 1 21.47 -17.66 26.23
N LEU A 2 20.23 -17.32 26.63
CA LEU A 2 19.07 -17.22 25.74
C LEU A 2 19.18 -16.12 24.65
N SER A 3 19.79 -14.97 24.94
CA SER A 3 19.92 -13.87 23.96
C SER A 3 20.73 -14.25 22.71
N LYS A 4 21.72 -15.14 22.84
CA LYS A 4 22.55 -15.65 21.73
C LYS A 4 21.80 -16.64 20.82
N LEU A 5 20.68 -17.20 21.27
CA LEU A 5 19.82 -18.05 20.43
C LEU A 5 18.89 -17.20 19.54
N MET A 6 18.65 -15.93 19.89
CA MET A 6 17.73 -15.04 19.16
C MET A 6 18.41 -14.24 18.04
N THR A 7 19.74 -14.25 17.94
CA THR A 7 20.52 -13.42 17.00
C THR A 7 20.54 -13.92 15.55
N HIS A 8 20.09 -15.16 15.28
CA HIS A 8 20.16 -15.76 13.94
C HIS A 8 18.83 -15.76 13.17
N ILE A 9 17.73 -15.36 13.79
CA ILE A 9 16.41 -15.32 13.14
C ILE A 9 16.02 -13.85 12.95
N PRO A 10 15.92 -13.34 11.71
CA PRO A 10 15.48 -11.97 11.47
C PRO A 10 14.06 -11.81 12.01
N ARG A 11 13.91 -10.99 13.05
CA ARG A 11 12.59 -10.64 13.58
C ARG A 11 11.97 -9.62 12.64
N LEU A 12 10.91 -10.03 11.95
CA LEU A 12 10.18 -9.15 11.05
C LEU A 12 9.69 -7.86 11.73
N SER A 13 9.38 -7.90 13.03
CA SER A 13 9.07 -6.70 13.82
C SER A 13 10.18 -5.66 13.83
N LYS A 14 11.46 -6.06 13.78
CA LYS A 14 12.60 -5.15 13.70
C LYS A 14 12.86 -4.58 12.30
N LEU A 15 12.13 -5.04 11.29
CA LEU A 15 12.20 -4.52 9.93
C LEU A 15 11.10 -3.49 9.65
N ILE A 16 10.17 -3.29 10.59
CA ILE A 16 9.08 -2.34 10.48
C ILE A 16 9.47 -1.10 11.28
N GLY A 17 9.54 0.04 10.59
CA GLY A 17 10.18 1.24 11.11
C GLY A 17 9.40 1.99 12.19
N ALA A 18 8.09 1.79 12.33
CA ALA A 18 7.28 2.58 13.27
C ALA A 18 7.55 2.22 14.75
N LEU A 19 8.09 3.18 15.50
CA LEU A 19 8.48 3.00 16.90
C LEU A 19 7.42 3.51 17.86
N ALA A 20 6.98 4.76 17.68
CA ALA A 20 6.04 5.44 18.57
C ALA A 20 5.08 6.33 17.76
N TYR A 21 4.01 6.78 18.40
CA TYR A 21 2.99 7.64 17.81
C TYR A 21 2.62 8.74 18.78
N ASP A 22 2.66 9.98 18.29
CA ASP A 22 2.19 11.17 19.00
C ASP A 22 0.73 11.44 18.61
N PRO A 23 -0.23 11.27 19.55
CA PRO A 23 -1.65 11.49 19.27
C PRO A 23 -2.02 12.95 19.07
N ASP A 24 -1.28 13.90 19.65
CA ASP A 24 -1.59 15.33 19.55
C ASP A 24 -1.18 15.89 18.18
N GLN A 25 -0.13 15.32 17.60
CA GLN A 25 0.39 15.73 16.29
C GLN A 25 -0.02 14.78 15.17
N ALA A 26 -0.58 13.61 15.49
CA ALA A 26 -0.83 12.52 14.56
C ALA A 26 0.41 12.07 13.75
N LEU A 27 1.58 12.09 14.41
CA LEU A 27 2.87 11.74 13.80
C LEU A 27 3.43 10.44 14.37
N PHE A 28 4.06 9.66 13.52
CA PHE A 28 4.85 8.48 13.88
C PHE A 28 6.33 8.85 13.96
N GLN A 29 6.98 8.40 15.03
CA GLN A 29 8.43 8.31 15.07
C GLN A 29 8.85 7.01 14.37
N LEU A 30 9.75 7.14 13.40
CA LEU A 30 10.25 6.02 12.61
C LEU A 30 11.74 5.79 12.88
N GLU A 31 12.20 4.55 12.71
CA GLU A 31 13.62 4.22 12.66
C GLU A 31 14.31 4.92 11.48
N GLY A 32 15.62 5.16 11.61
CA GLY A 32 16.42 5.78 10.53
C GLY A 32 16.36 7.31 10.48
N LYS A 33 16.09 7.98 11.62
CA LYS A 33 15.94 9.46 11.70
C LYS A 33 14.85 9.97 10.76
N ARG A 34 13.65 9.39 10.91
CA ARG A 34 12.49 9.76 10.10
C ARG A 34 11.28 9.96 10.98
N ILE A 35 10.38 10.80 10.51
CA ILE A 35 9.00 10.89 11.00
C ILE A 35 8.07 10.52 9.86
N GLY A 36 6.86 10.13 10.20
CA GLY A 36 5.84 9.87 9.20
C GLY A 36 4.46 10.22 9.68
N PHE A 37 3.57 10.36 8.74
CA PHE A 37 2.13 10.46 8.99
C PHE A 37 1.42 9.70 7.88
N GLY A 38 0.14 9.45 8.05
CA GLY A 38 -0.61 8.80 7.01
C GLY A 38 -2.10 9.04 7.13
N PHE A 39 -2.81 8.57 6.12
CA PHE A 39 -4.24 8.65 6.01
C PHE A 39 -4.80 7.28 5.67
N LEU A 40 -5.83 6.87 6.39
CA LEU A 40 -6.75 5.85 5.95
C LEU A 40 -7.83 6.50 5.09
N CYS A 41 -7.87 6.14 3.81
CA CYS A 41 -8.77 6.69 2.82
C CYS A 41 -9.74 5.62 2.30
N SER A 42 -10.86 6.07 1.73
CA SER A 42 -11.77 5.23 0.97
C SER A 42 -11.36 5.26 -0.52
N PRO A 43 -11.16 4.11 -1.18
CA PRO A 43 -10.93 4.10 -2.61
C PRO A 43 -12.08 4.78 -3.37
N LEU A 44 -11.75 5.51 -4.44
CA LEU A 44 -12.75 6.17 -5.27
C LEU A 44 -13.64 5.13 -5.98
N ALA A 45 -14.95 5.39 -6.00
CA ALA A 45 -15.92 4.55 -6.72
C ALA A 45 -15.95 4.82 -8.23
N GLY A 46 -15.34 5.91 -8.69
CA GLY A 46 -15.31 6.35 -10.07
C GLY A 46 -14.43 7.59 -10.23
N SER A 47 -14.38 8.12 -11.45
CA SER A 47 -13.59 9.28 -11.83
C SER A 47 -14.47 10.23 -12.65
N ASN A 48 -14.40 11.53 -12.36
CA ASN A 48 -14.96 12.58 -13.20
C ASN A 48 -13.91 13.24 -14.11
N GLY A 49 -12.62 12.92 -13.93
CA GLY A 49 -11.51 13.40 -14.75
C GLY A 49 -10.73 14.57 -14.14
N ASP A 50 -11.18 15.13 -13.02
CA ASP A 50 -10.52 16.24 -12.34
C ASP A 50 -9.65 15.79 -11.15
N GLU A 51 -9.77 14.52 -10.72
CA GLU A 51 -9.12 14.02 -9.52
C GLU A 51 -7.59 14.08 -9.62
N GLY A 52 -7.04 13.90 -10.82
CA GLY A 52 -5.61 14.01 -11.09
C GLY A 52 -5.06 15.42 -10.80
N ASP A 53 -5.78 16.46 -11.24
CA ASP A 53 -5.35 17.86 -11.03
C ASP A 53 -5.45 18.27 -9.56
N ARG A 54 -6.49 17.79 -8.86
CA ARG A 54 -6.66 18.01 -7.41
C ARG A 54 -5.55 17.32 -6.61
N LEU A 55 -5.22 16.07 -6.96
CA LEU A 55 -4.13 15.34 -6.32
C LEU A 55 -2.77 15.98 -6.61
N LYS A 56 -2.58 16.51 -7.83
CA LYS A 56 -1.36 17.23 -8.23
C LYS A 56 -1.09 18.41 -7.31
N ALA A 57 -2.12 19.13 -6.85
CA ALA A 57 -1.94 20.23 -5.89
C ALA A 57 -1.29 19.77 -4.57
N GLY A 58 -1.71 18.63 -4.02
CA GLY A 58 -1.09 18.05 -2.82
C GLY A 58 0.32 17.49 -3.08
N LEU A 59 0.56 16.92 -4.26
CA LEU A 59 1.89 16.42 -4.64
C LEU A 59 2.89 17.54 -4.96
N ALA A 60 2.42 18.74 -5.31
CA ALA A 60 3.24 19.89 -5.64
C ALA A 60 3.72 20.69 -4.42
N LEU A 61 3.28 20.33 -3.20
CA LEU A 61 3.80 20.90 -1.95
C LEU A 61 5.33 20.76 -1.87
N GLU A 62 5.97 21.60 -1.04
CA GLU A 62 7.42 21.58 -0.86
C GLU A 62 7.86 20.41 0.02
N TRP A 63 7.91 19.21 -0.58
CA TRP A 63 8.38 18.01 0.09
C TRP A 63 9.90 18.06 0.31
N PRO A 64 10.39 17.84 1.55
CA PRO A 64 11.82 17.73 1.82
C PRO A 64 12.49 16.66 0.96
N GLU A 65 13.73 16.90 0.55
CA GLU A 65 14.52 15.89 -0.16
C GLU A 65 14.67 14.62 0.70
N GLY A 66 14.55 13.45 0.09
CA GLY A 66 14.57 12.17 0.79
C GLY A 66 13.20 11.72 1.33
N SER A 67 12.13 12.48 1.07
CA SER A 67 10.77 12.10 1.45
C SER A 67 10.20 10.98 0.57
N THR A 68 9.28 10.19 1.11
CA THR A 68 8.51 9.20 0.36
C THR A 68 7.02 9.36 0.59
N ILE A 69 6.22 9.13 -0.44
CA ILE A 69 4.76 9.05 -0.38
C ILE A 69 4.34 7.71 -0.96
N GLN A 70 3.63 6.90 -0.19
CA GLN A 70 3.15 5.59 -0.58
C GLN A 70 1.63 5.60 -0.69
N PHE A 71 1.10 5.20 -1.84
CA PHE A 71 -0.32 4.89 -2.02
C PHE A 71 -0.46 3.37 -2.01
N SER A 72 -0.97 2.82 -0.90
CA SER A 72 -1.09 1.38 -0.69
C SER A 72 -2.55 0.96 -0.66
N LEU A 73 -3.00 0.29 -1.72
CA LEU A 73 -4.27 -0.43 -1.74
C LEU A 73 -4.08 -1.80 -1.08
N ILE A 74 -4.55 -1.92 0.16
CA ILE A 74 -4.38 -3.10 1.01
C ILE A 74 -5.69 -3.88 1.02
N CYS A 75 -5.62 -5.11 0.51
CA CYS A 75 -6.75 -6.04 0.43
C CYS A 75 -6.48 -7.24 1.34
N THR A 76 -7.23 -7.36 2.43
CA THR A 76 -7.03 -8.43 3.43
C THR A 76 -8.33 -9.09 3.84
N GLU A 77 -8.23 -10.28 4.38
CA GLU A 77 -9.34 -11.06 4.93
C GLU A 77 -9.91 -10.49 6.26
N ASN A 78 -9.31 -9.42 6.81
CA ASN A 78 -9.84 -8.75 7.98
C ASN A 78 -10.99 -7.81 7.63
N ILE A 79 -12.21 -8.32 7.79
CA ILE A 79 -13.46 -7.57 7.60
C ILE A 79 -14.09 -7.09 8.91
N ASN A 80 -13.35 -7.13 10.03
CA ASN A 80 -13.91 -6.89 11.35
C ASN A 80 -14.61 -5.54 11.46
N ARG A 81 -14.03 -4.47 10.91
CA ARG A 81 -14.65 -3.14 10.94
C ARG A 81 -16.00 -3.11 10.23
N VAL A 82 -16.07 -3.71 9.03
CA VAL A 82 -17.31 -3.82 8.24
C VAL A 82 -18.33 -4.70 8.96
N ARG A 83 -17.90 -5.85 9.47
CA ARG A 83 -18.74 -6.82 10.19
C ARG A 83 -19.32 -6.21 11.46
N THR A 84 -18.47 -5.66 12.34
CA THR A 84 -18.85 -5.05 13.60
C THR A 84 -19.73 -3.81 13.38
N GLY A 85 -19.41 -2.98 12.38
CA GLY A 85 -20.25 -1.84 12.01
C GLY A 85 -21.64 -2.26 11.55
N TYR A 86 -21.74 -3.28 10.69
CA TYR A 86 -23.01 -3.86 10.23
C TYR A 86 -23.86 -4.37 11.40
N LEU A 87 -23.26 -5.16 12.31
CA LEU A 87 -23.96 -5.68 13.49
C LEU A 87 -24.47 -4.55 14.40
N LYS A 88 -23.61 -3.58 14.72
CA LYS A 88 -23.96 -2.43 15.59
C LYS A 88 -25.07 -1.58 14.98
N LEU A 89 -25.00 -1.24 13.70
CA LEU A 89 -26.04 -0.46 13.02
C LEU A 89 -27.40 -1.16 13.04
N ARG A 90 -27.42 -2.47 12.80
CA ARG A 90 -28.65 -3.27 12.84
C ARG A 90 -29.19 -3.43 14.25
N GLN A 91 -28.32 -3.56 15.24
CA GLN A 91 -28.71 -3.59 16.65
C GLN A 91 -29.38 -2.28 17.06
N VAL A 92 -28.71 -1.13 16.83
CA VAL A 92 -29.26 0.19 17.16
C VAL A 92 -30.59 0.43 16.45
N ALA A 93 -30.70 0.04 15.17
CA ALA A 93 -31.94 0.15 14.41
C ALA A 93 -33.10 -0.61 15.08
N ARG A 94 -32.87 -1.85 15.55
CA ARG A 94 -33.87 -2.65 16.28
C ARG A 94 -34.22 -2.03 17.63
N GLU A 95 -33.21 -1.64 18.40
CA GLU A 95 -33.36 -1.08 19.76
C GLU A 95 -34.02 0.31 19.76
N SER A 96 -33.94 1.04 18.66
CA SER A 96 -34.52 2.38 18.54
C SER A 96 -36.05 2.41 18.58
N GLY A 97 -36.73 1.27 18.45
CA GLY A 97 -38.19 1.20 18.39
C GLY A 97 -38.82 1.89 17.18
N ARG A 98 -38.03 2.34 16.19
CA ARG A 98 -38.50 3.07 15.00
C ARG A 98 -39.26 2.20 14.01
N PHE A 99 -39.10 0.88 14.08
CA PHE A 99 -39.81 -0.07 13.22
C PHE A 99 -41.01 -0.62 13.99
N ALA A 100 -42.22 -0.36 13.51
CA ALA A 100 -43.44 -0.94 14.04
C ALA A 100 -43.58 -2.40 13.57
N VAL A 101 -42.74 -3.27 14.11
CA VAL A 101 -42.73 -4.72 13.85
C VAL A 101 -42.89 -5.47 15.17
N ASP A 102 -43.52 -6.64 15.11
CA ASP A 102 -43.71 -7.52 16.26
C ASP A 102 -42.39 -8.12 16.76
N HIS A 103 -42.42 -8.72 17.95
CA HIS A 103 -41.24 -9.27 18.61
C HIS A 103 -40.61 -10.42 17.81
N ASP A 104 -41.42 -11.31 17.25
CA ASP A 104 -40.93 -12.47 16.48
C ASP A 104 -40.20 -12.00 15.21
N THR A 105 -40.73 -10.98 14.55
CA THR A 105 -40.05 -10.33 13.41
C THR A 105 -38.70 -9.71 13.82
N LEU A 106 -38.62 -9.06 14.99
CA LEU A 106 -37.35 -8.50 15.47
C LEU A 106 -36.30 -9.58 15.76
N GLU A 107 -36.71 -10.70 16.34
CA GLU A 107 -35.84 -11.85 16.61
C GLU A 107 -35.37 -12.52 15.31
N LEU A 108 -36.26 -12.68 14.33
CA LEU A 108 -35.91 -13.18 13.00
C LEU A 108 -34.87 -12.26 12.32
N LEU A 109 -35.06 -10.94 12.38
CA LEU A 109 -34.12 -9.97 11.84
C LEU A 109 -32.77 -10.02 12.57
N ALA A 110 -32.77 -10.24 13.88
CA ALA A 110 -31.54 -10.43 14.65
C ALA A 110 -30.78 -11.69 14.21
N THR A 111 -31.49 -12.80 14.08
CA THR A 111 -30.94 -14.08 13.62
C THR A 111 -30.39 -13.98 12.20
N ALA A 112 -31.14 -13.40 11.26
CA ALA A 112 -30.71 -13.20 9.88
C ALA A 112 -29.50 -12.25 9.79
N THR A 113 -29.44 -11.23 10.65
CA THR A 113 -28.31 -10.30 10.75
C THR A 113 -27.05 -11.05 11.18
N GLN A 114 -27.15 -11.87 12.23
CA GLN A 114 -26.02 -12.65 12.76
C GLN A 114 -25.54 -13.69 11.74
N ALA A 115 -26.46 -14.48 11.17
CA ALA A 115 -26.16 -15.49 10.17
C ALA A 115 -25.45 -14.89 8.95
N ARG A 116 -25.84 -13.69 8.51
CA ARG A 116 -25.16 -12.98 7.41
C ARG A 116 -23.74 -12.56 7.78
N ALA A 117 -23.52 -12.09 9.00
CA ALA A 117 -22.20 -11.68 9.48
C ALA A 117 -21.25 -12.89 9.58
N GLU A 118 -21.75 -14.02 10.07
CA GLU A 118 -21.02 -15.29 10.14
C GLU A 118 -20.70 -15.84 8.75
N TYR A 119 -21.67 -15.81 7.84
CA TYR A 119 -21.44 -16.17 6.44
C TYR A 119 -20.30 -15.34 5.84
N PHE A 120 -20.30 -14.02 6.03
CA PHE A 120 -19.22 -13.17 5.52
C PHE A 120 -17.87 -13.51 6.14
N ALA A 121 -17.82 -13.77 7.45
CA ALA A 121 -16.60 -14.17 8.14
C ALA A 121 -16.04 -15.51 7.60
N GLU A 122 -16.89 -16.51 7.39
CA GLU A 122 -16.47 -17.79 6.79
C GLU A 122 -15.93 -17.61 5.37
N ARG A 123 -16.58 -16.75 4.56
CA ARG A 123 -16.16 -16.47 3.18
C ARG A 123 -14.89 -15.65 3.05
N THR A 124 -14.28 -15.22 4.17
CA THR A 124 -12.90 -14.71 4.15
C THR A 124 -11.88 -15.85 3.99
N LEU A 125 -12.17 -17.04 4.52
CA LEU A 125 -11.29 -18.20 4.47
C LEU A 125 -11.58 -19.10 3.26
N ARG A 126 -12.85 -19.16 2.82
CA ARG A 126 -13.32 -20.00 1.72
C ARG A 126 -13.94 -19.15 0.62
N PRO A 127 -13.77 -19.50 -0.66
CA PRO A 127 -14.41 -18.78 -1.76
C PRO A 127 -15.94 -18.69 -1.58
N VAL A 128 -16.55 -17.61 -2.05
CA VAL A 128 -18.02 -17.43 -2.10
C VAL A 128 -18.66 -18.52 -2.96
N ASP A 129 -17.99 -18.86 -4.07
CA ASP A 129 -18.33 -19.97 -4.95
C ASP A 129 -17.07 -20.61 -5.55
N SER A 130 -17.19 -21.85 -6.03
CA SER A 130 -16.07 -22.62 -6.56
C SER A 130 -15.60 -22.17 -7.94
N VAL A 131 -16.42 -21.42 -8.70
CA VAL A 131 -16.14 -21.02 -10.08
C VAL A 131 -15.31 -19.74 -10.08
N SER A 132 -15.74 -18.71 -9.35
CA SER A 132 -15.03 -17.45 -9.24
C SER A 132 -13.75 -17.58 -8.43
N GLY A 133 -13.76 -18.43 -7.40
CA GLY A 133 -12.66 -18.55 -6.43
C GLY A 133 -12.45 -17.29 -5.58
N VAL A 134 -13.39 -16.34 -5.61
CA VAL A 134 -13.29 -15.05 -4.90
C VAL A 134 -13.61 -15.23 -3.42
N LYS A 135 -12.74 -14.71 -2.56
CA LYS A 135 -12.96 -14.62 -1.11
C LYS A 135 -13.42 -13.21 -0.74
N ILE A 136 -14.18 -13.11 0.35
CA ILE A 136 -14.53 -11.81 0.92
C ILE A 136 -13.31 -11.20 1.58
N ARG A 137 -13.07 -9.92 1.29
CA ARG A 137 -11.93 -9.17 1.80
C ARG A 137 -12.30 -7.70 1.92
N ASP A 138 -11.67 -7.01 2.85
CA ASP A 138 -11.77 -5.57 2.99
C ASP A 138 -10.69 -4.89 2.13
N GLN A 139 -11.01 -3.69 1.63
CA GLN A 139 -10.13 -2.90 0.78
C GLN A 139 -9.91 -1.54 1.43
N LYS A 140 -8.67 -1.28 1.85
CA LYS A 140 -8.27 -0.03 2.50
C LYS A 140 -7.22 0.66 1.64
N LEU A 141 -7.41 1.96 1.38
CA LEU A 141 -6.35 2.78 0.80
C LEU A 141 -5.59 3.45 1.95
N VAL A 142 -4.33 3.12 2.10
CA VAL A 142 -3.44 3.76 3.08
C VAL A 142 -2.47 4.64 2.32
N ILE A 143 -2.50 5.94 2.61
CA ILE A 143 -1.56 6.91 2.06
C ILE A 143 -0.57 7.24 3.17
N ALA A 144 0.69 6.85 3.01
CA ALA A 144 1.70 6.95 4.06
C ALA A 144 2.89 7.78 3.59
N ILE A 145 3.32 8.72 4.43
CA ILE A 145 4.36 9.69 4.12
C ILE A 145 5.47 9.50 5.14
N THR A 146 6.72 9.51 4.66
CA THR A 146 7.89 9.56 5.55
C THR A 146 8.80 10.71 5.16
N LEU A 147 9.25 11.46 6.17
CA LEU A 147 10.10 12.64 6.04
C LEU A 147 11.41 12.40 6.81
N PRO A 148 12.57 12.77 6.26
CA PRO A 148 13.82 12.73 7.00
C PRO A 148 13.86 13.84 8.06
N ILE A 149 14.47 13.54 9.20
CA ILE A 149 14.77 14.50 10.27
C ILE A 149 16.25 14.42 10.65
N LYS A 150 16.74 15.45 11.33
CA LYS A 150 18.18 15.54 11.67
C LYS A 150 18.60 14.55 12.76
N GLU A 151 17.75 14.38 13.76
CA GLU A 151 17.99 13.54 14.93
C GLU A 151 16.98 12.40 15.06
N ALA A 152 17.12 11.56 16.08
CA ALA A 152 16.18 10.45 16.30
C ALA A 152 14.77 10.90 16.72
N LEU A 153 14.67 12.11 17.29
CA LEU A 153 13.41 12.76 17.67
C LEU A 153 13.25 14.04 16.85
N PRO A 154 12.02 14.36 16.40
CA PRO A 154 11.77 15.59 15.68
C PRO A 154 11.97 16.80 16.61
N SER A 155 12.51 17.87 16.05
CA SER A 155 12.38 19.22 16.61
C SER A 155 10.96 19.76 16.44
N ASP A 156 10.58 20.75 17.24
CA ASP A 156 9.27 21.42 17.12
C ASP A 156 9.03 21.97 15.71
N SER A 157 10.07 22.48 15.05
CA SER A 157 10.00 22.97 13.66
C SER A 157 9.76 21.85 12.65
N GLU A 158 10.39 20.68 12.82
CA GLU A 158 10.18 19.53 11.95
C GLU A 158 8.78 18.95 12.14
N GLY A 159 8.30 18.88 13.39
CA GLY A 159 6.93 18.47 13.70
C GLY A 159 5.87 19.42 13.14
N ALA A 160 6.10 20.74 13.23
CA ALA A 160 5.21 21.74 12.65
C ALA A 160 5.15 21.66 11.11
N MET A 161 6.31 21.53 10.45
CA MET A 161 6.39 21.34 9.00
C MET A 161 5.65 20.07 8.57
N ALA A 162 5.86 18.94 9.27
CA ALA A 162 5.17 17.69 8.96
C ALA A 162 3.65 17.83 9.09
N ARG A 163 3.17 18.60 10.06
CA ARG A 163 1.75 18.89 10.24
C ARG A 163 1.19 19.75 9.12
N GLU A 164 1.91 20.80 8.71
CA GLU A 164 1.51 21.65 7.57
C GLU A 164 1.40 20.83 6.27
N LEU A 165 2.37 19.93 6.02
CA LEU A 165 2.32 19.01 4.89
C LEU A 165 1.16 18.01 5.00
N ALA A 166 0.87 17.52 6.21
CA ALA A 166 -0.27 16.65 6.45
C ALA A 166 -1.60 17.37 6.19
N ASP A 167 -1.76 18.60 6.66
CA ASP A 167 -2.97 19.40 6.45
C ASP A 167 -3.16 19.73 4.95
N GLY A 168 -2.08 20.14 4.28
CA GLY A 168 -2.11 20.44 2.84
C GLY A 168 -2.46 19.22 1.99
N LEU A 169 -1.81 18.09 2.24
CA LEU A 169 -2.12 16.84 1.54
C LEU A 169 -3.53 16.33 1.91
N GLY A 170 -3.91 16.39 3.18
CA GLY A 170 -5.24 16.01 3.65
C GLY A 170 -6.34 16.79 2.95
N ALA A 171 -6.19 18.11 2.81
CA ALA A 171 -7.14 18.94 2.07
C ALA A 171 -7.22 18.56 0.58
N ALA A 172 -6.09 18.25 -0.06
CA ALA A 172 -6.08 17.77 -1.44
C ALA A 172 -6.81 16.42 -1.57
N LEU A 173 -6.55 15.47 -0.68
CA LEU A 173 -7.21 14.16 -0.65
C LEU A 173 -8.72 14.27 -0.40
N GLU A 174 -9.14 15.15 0.51
CA GLU A 174 -10.56 15.46 0.77
C GLU A 174 -11.23 16.01 -0.50
N SER A 175 -10.55 16.93 -1.20
CA SER A 175 -11.07 17.51 -2.46
C SER A 175 -11.23 16.48 -3.60
N CYS A 176 -10.44 15.40 -3.56
CA CYS A 176 -10.58 14.25 -4.46
C CYS A 176 -11.74 13.31 -4.07
N GLY A 177 -12.35 13.49 -2.89
CA GLY A 177 -13.39 12.59 -2.37
C GLY A 177 -12.85 11.31 -1.73
N LEU A 178 -11.56 11.27 -1.37
CA LEU A 178 -10.93 10.09 -0.75
C LEU A 178 -11.28 9.91 0.74
N ALA A 179 -11.97 10.89 1.35
CA ALA A 179 -12.35 10.91 2.77
C ALA A 179 -11.18 10.53 3.71
N PRO A 180 -10.04 11.25 3.65
CA PRO A 180 -8.87 10.97 4.48
C PRO A 180 -9.17 11.07 5.98
N VAL A 181 -8.82 10.02 6.71
CA VAL A 181 -8.78 10.02 8.18
C VAL A 181 -7.34 9.78 8.62
N ALA A 182 -6.84 10.57 9.57
CA ALA A 182 -5.49 10.40 10.09
C ALA A 182 -5.24 8.94 10.56
N LEU A 183 -4.11 8.38 10.13
CA LEU A 183 -3.68 7.04 10.48
C LEU A 183 -3.18 7.04 11.93
N THR A 184 -3.93 6.42 12.84
CA THR A 184 -3.55 6.30 14.25
C THR A 184 -2.69 5.06 14.49
N ASN A 185 -2.01 4.99 15.64
CA ASN A 185 -1.33 3.77 16.10
C ASN A 185 -2.25 2.54 16.14
N HIS A 186 -3.51 2.69 16.55
CA HIS A 186 -4.50 1.61 16.57
C HIS A 186 -4.80 1.10 15.15
N ALA A 187 -5.09 2.02 14.23
CA ALA A 187 -5.34 1.68 12.83
C ALA A 187 -4.10 1.07 12.16
N TYR A 188 -2.91 1.60 12.47
CA TYR A 188 -1.63 1.06 12.01
C TYR A 188 -1.43 -0.39 12.47
N LYS A 189 -1.64 -0.67 13.76
CA LYS A 189 -1.59 -2.04 14.30
C LYS A 189 -2.60 -2.95 13.62
N GLU A 190 -3.85 -2.52 13.47
CA GLU A 190 -4.89 -3.29 12.77
C GLU A 190 -4.48 -3.63 11.33
N ILE A 191 -4.01 -2.65 10.56
CA ILE A 191 -3.59 -2.84 9.16
C ILE A 191 -2.42 -3.83 9.08
N PHE A 192 -1.36 -3.62 9.86
CA PHE A 192 -0.19 -4.48 9.83
C PHE A 192 -0.49 -5.89 10.31
N SER A 193 -1.23 -6.06 11.41
CA SER A 193 -1.64 -7.38 11.88
C SER A 193 -2.51 -8.10 10.84
N SER A 194 -3.35 -7.39 10.08
CA SER A 194 -4.16 -7.98 9.01
C SER A 194 -3.31 -8.47 7.81
N VAL A 195 -2.23 -7.76 7.49
CA VAL A 195 -1.33 -8.12 6.39
C VAL A 195 -0.39 -9.25 6.79
N LEU A 196 0.16 -9.19 8.01
CA LEU A 196 1.23 -10.07 8.47
C LEU A 196 0.73 -11.36 9.13
N ASN A 197 -0.44 -11.33 9.74
CA ASN A 197 -1.04 -12.49 10.41
C ASN A 197 -2.25 -12.95 9.59
N GLN A 198 -2.09 -13.88 8.65
CA GLN A 198 -3.20 -14.38 7.82
C GLN A 198 -3.53 -15.83 8.14
N GLY A 199 -4.78 -16.22 7.97
CA GLY A 199 -5.24 -17.59 8.22
C GLY A 199 -6.24 -17.67 9.38
N PRO A 200 -6.73 -18.88 9.68
CA PRO A 200 -7.81 -19.09 10.66
C PRO A 200 -7.41 -18.72 12.09
N ASP A 201 -6.14 -18.88 12.44
CA ASP A 201 -5.62 -18.69 13.81
C ASP A 201 -5.06 -17.28 14.05
N ALA A 202 -5.31 -16.34 13.14
CA ALA A 202 -4.83 -14.97 13.30
C ALA A 202 -5.53 -14.27 14.48
N SER A 203 -4.76 -13.63 15.35
CA SER A 203 -5.26 -13.05 16.61
C SER A 203 -6.39 -12.04 16.41
N TRP A 204 -6.29 -11.22 15.35
CA TRP A 204 -7.31 -10.24 15.00
C TRP A 204 -8.68 -10.84 14.70
N ARG A 205 -8.79 -12.14 14.40
CA ARG A 205 -10.11 -12.78 14.22
C ARG A 205 -10.88 -12.92 15.53
N LEU A 206 -10.16 -13.02 16.64
CA LEU A 206 -10.70 -13.19 17.99
C LEU A 206 -11.08 -11.85 18.62
N ASP A 207 -10.25 -10.83 18.40
CA ASP A 207 -10.47 -9.48 18.91
C ASP A 207 -10.78 -8.50 17.76
N PRO A 208 -12.05 -8.09 17.59
CA PRO A 208 -12.41 -7.12 16.56
C PRO A 208 -11.96 -5.68 16.86
N ASP A 209 -11.62 -5.36 18.11
CA ASP A 209 -11.30 -4.00 18.56
C ASP A 209 -9.81 -3.89 18.99
N ILE A 210 -8.92 -4.25 18.07
CA ILE A 210 -7.46 -4.25 18.31
C ILE A 210 -6.98 -2.86 18.69
N LYS A 211 -6.32 -2.77 19.85
CA LYS A 211 -5.67 -1.54 20.31
C LYS A 211 -4.16 -1.70 20.42
N ALA A 212 -3.41 -0.66 20.07
CA ALA A 212 -2.00 -0.56 20.35
C ALA A 212 -1.79 -0.29 21.85
N ASP A 213 -0.84 -1.01 22.44
CA ASP A 213 -0.38 -0.77 23.79
C ASP A 213 0.53 0.46 23.78
N LEU A 214 0.40 1.31 24.80
CA LEU A 214 1.15 2.57 24.89
C LEU A 214 2.50 2.42 25.61
N ASP A 215 2.74 1.28 26.26
CA ASP A 215 3.94 1.00 27.07
C ASP A 215 5.07 0.32 26.26
N LYS A 216 4.82 -0.02 24.99
CA LYS A 216 5.74 -0.75 24.13
C LYS A 216 5.86 -0.11 22.75
N PRO A 217 7.01 -0.26 22.08
CA PRO A 217 7.16 0.15 20.69
C PRO A 217 6.10 -0.48 19.79
N ILE A 218 5.58 0.27 18.82
CA ILE A 218 4.49 -0.16 17.93
C ILE A 218 4.91 -1.39 17.11
N ASN A 219 6.12 -1.38 16.54
CA ASN A 219 6.62 -2.47 15.70
C ASN A 219 6.73 -3.82 16.42
N GLU A 220 6.89 -3.84 17.74
CA GLU A 220 6.98 -5.08 18.53
C GLU A 220 5.62 -5.75 18.78
N GLN A 221 4.51 -5.09 18.46
CA GLN A 221 3.15 -5.54 18.75
C GLN A 221 2.37 -6.06 17.53
N LEU A 222 3.00 -6.09 16.35
CA LEU A 222 2.30 -6.31 15.08
C LEU A 222 2.09 -7.80 14.73
N LEU A 223 3.05 -8.65 15.12
CA LEU A 223 3.09 -10.07 14.79
C LEU A 223 2.56 -10.93 15.92
N ASP A 224 1.81 -11.96 15.54
CA ASP A 224 1.39 -13.00 16.48
C ASP A 224 2.60 -13.87 16.87
N TYR A 225 2.60 -14.43 18.09
CA TYR A 225 3.73 -15.20 18.61
C TYR A 225 4.06 -16.47 17.82
N ASN A 226 3.09 -17.01 17.07
CA ASN A 226 3.26 -18.17 16.21
C ASN A 226 3.78 -17.82 14.79
N ARG A 227 4.08 -16.55 14.50
CA ARG A 227 4.56 -16.11 13.18
C ARG A 227 6.09 -16.09 13.12
N SER A 228 6.65 -17.05 12.39
CA SER A 228 8.05 -17.02 11.94
C SER A 228 8.18 -16.28 10.60
N LEU A 229 9.36 -15.73 10.32
CA LEU A 229 9.71 -15.23 8.98
C LEU A 229 10.78 -16.15 8.37
N ASP A 230 10.40 -16.84 7.31
CA ASP A 230 11.31 -17.65 6.50
C ASP A 230 11.48 -17.02 5.12
N VAL A 231 12.70 -16.56 4.84
CA VAL A 231 13.05 -15.93 3.57
C VAL A 231 13.57 -17.00 2.60
N ARG A 232 12.85 -17.23 1.51
CA ARG A 232 13.30 -18.09 0.41
C ARG A 232 13.70 -17.23 -0.79
N LYS A 233 14.37 -17.86 -1.76
CA LYS A 233 14.85 -17.18 -2.97
C LYS A 233 13.74 -16.63 -3.87
N ASP A 234 12.55 -17.20 -3.78
CA ASP A 234 11.39 -16.98 -4.66
C ASP A 234 10.10 -16.64 -3.91
N HIS A 235 10.07 -16.70 -2.58
CA HIS A 235 8.90 -16.35 -1.77
C HIS A 235 9.31 -16.03 -0.32
N LEU A 236 8.42 -15.36 0.39
CA LEU A 236 8.46 -15.21 1.84
C LEU A 236 7.42 -16.15 2.46
N GLN A 237 7.75 -16.74 3.60
CA GLN A 237 6.83 -17.55 4.39
C GLN A 237 6.69 -16.92 5.78
N LEU A 238 5.46 -16.64 6.19
CA LEU A 238 5.05 -15.98 7.42
C LEU A 238 4.24 -16.95 8.30
N GLY A 239 4.92 -17.70 9.16
CA GLY A 239 4.35 -18.87 9.82
C GLY A 239 4.10 -20.03 8.86
N ASP A 240 3.16 -20.91 9.18
CA ASP A 240 2.95 -22.15 8.42
C ASP A 240 1.98 -22.01 7.23
N ASP A 241 1.13 -20.99 7.25
CA ASP A 241 -0.05 -20.88 6.37
C ASP A 241 -0.16 -19.54 5.62
N CYS A 242 0.91 -18.74 5.58
CA CYS A 242 0.95 -17.50 4.82
C CYS A 242 2.23 -17.39 3.99
N PHE A 243 2.07 -17.48 2.67
CA PHE A 243 3.14 -17.36 1.69
C PHE A 243 2.94 -16.09 0.88
N ALA A 244 3.98 -15.28 0.74
CA ALA A 244 3.94 -14.02 0.01
C ALA A 244 4.99 -13.97 -1.10
N LYS A 245 4.66 -13.27 -2.19
CA LYS A 245 5.61 -12.95 -3.27
C LYS A 245 5.40 -11.51 -3.72
N THR A 246 6.50 -10.85 -4.04
CA THR A 246 6.49 -9.49 -4.60
C THR A 246 6.66 -9.53 -6.13
N LEU A 247 5.90 -8.69 -6.79
CA LEU A 247 5.91 -8.44 -8.22
C LEU A 247 6.24 -6.97 -8.43
N SER A 248 7.38 -6.67 -9.02
CA SER A 248 7.77 -5.30 -9.38
C SER A 248 7.39 -5.00 -10.83
N VAL A 249 6.92 -3.77 -11.09
CA VAL A 249 6.61 -3.34 -12.47
C VAL A 249 7.90 -3.12 -13.26
N LYS A 250 8.10 -3.92 -14.32
CA LYS A 250 9.20 -3.73 -15.28
C LYS A 250 8.85 -2.75 -16.39
N ARG A 251 7.59 -2.67 -16.79
CA ARG A 251 7.12 -1.70 -17.79
C ARG A 251 5.72 -1.24 -17.41
N TYR A 252 5.54 0.08 -17.39
CA TYR A 252 4.23 0.71 -17.25
C TYR A 252 3.57 0.84 -18.64
N PRO A 253 2.24 0.90 -18.68
CA PRO A 253 1.49 1.32 -19.87
C PRO A 253 2.00 2.64 -20.43
N ASP A 254 1.99 2.77 -21.75
CA ASP A 254 2.43 4.00 -22.43
C ASP A 254 1.44 5.16 -22.20
N ILE A 255 0.16 4.84 -21.91
CA ILE A 255 -0.92 5.78 -21.59
C ILE A 255 -1.75 5.18 -20.46
N MET A 256 -2.19 6.02 -19.52
CA MET A 256 -3.21 5.69 -18.52
C MET A 256 -4.23 6.82 -18.43
N TRP A 257 -5.48 6.45 -18.17
CA TRP A 257 -6.57 7.37 -17.87
C TRP A 257 -6.89 7.38 -16.39
N GLN A 258 -7.40 8.51 -15.91
CA GLN A 258 -7.91 8.61 -14.55
C GLN A 258 -9.07 7.62 -14.38
N GLY A 259 -8.98 6.75 -13.38
CA GLY A 259 -9.97 5.69 -13.12
C GLY A 259 -9.53 4.30 -13.60
N ASP A 260 -8.49 4.16 -14.43
CA ASP A 260 -7.99 2.83 -14.86
C ASP A 260 -7.57 1.95 -13.67
N ALA A 261 -7.13 2.58 -12.57
CA ALA A 261 -6.78 1.90 -11.33
C ALA A 261 -7.93 1.07 -10.70
N THR A 262 -9.19 1.38 -11.02
CA THR A 262 -10.36 0.58 -10.60
C THR A 262 -10.27 -0.87 -11.10
N GLN A 263 -9.58 -1.09 -12.21
CA GLN A 263 -9.40 -2.42 -12.80
C GLN A 263 -8.23 -3.19 -12.21
N TYR A 264 -7.40 -2.63 -11.31
CA TYR A 264 -6.21 -3.31 -10.78
C TYR A 264 -6.56 -4.59 -10.00
N LEU A 265 -7.67 -4.56 -9.25
CA LEU A 265 -8.09 -5.70 -8.43
C LEU A 265 -8.89 -6.73 -9.24
N ALA A 266 -9.78 -6.28 -10.11
CA ALA A 266 -10.64 -7.17 -10.88
C ALA A 266 -11.10 -6.50 -12.18
N ASP A 267 -11.35 -7.31 -13.19
CA ASP A 267 -12.08 -6.87 -14.37
C ASP A 267 -13.58 -6.78 -14.03
N LEU A 268 -14.07 -5.55 -13.89
CA LEU A 268 -15.45 -5.26 -13.52
C LEU A 268 -16.45 -5.65 -14.62
N LEU A 269 -16.03 -5.69 -15.89
CA LEU A 269 -16.92 -5.90 -17.03
C LEU A 269 -17.00 -7.38 -17.42
N SER A 270 -15.86 -8.05 -17.54
CA SER A 270 -15.83 -9.45 -17.99
C SER A 270 -15.83 -10.48 -16.85
N GLN A 271 -15.46 -10.06 -15.63
CA GLN A 271 -15.26 -10.92 -14.45
C GLN A 271 -14.33 -12.13 -14.64
N ARG A 272 -13.59 -12.21 -15.75
CA ARG A 272 -12.71 -13.35 -16.06
C ARG A 272 -11.30 -13.21 -15.46
N GLY A 273 -10.89 -11.99 -15.10
CA GLY A 273 -9.55 -11.66 -14.57
C GLY A 273 -9.57 -10.92 -13.24
N GLY A 274 -8.48 -11.03 -12.48
CA GLY A 274 -8.28 -10.27 -11.26
C GLY A 274 -7.33 -10.90 -10.24
N VAL A 275 -6.95 -10.11 -9.25
CA VAL A 275 -6.23 -10.56 -8.05
C VAL A 275 -7.26 -10.98 -7.01
N ARG A 276 -7.55 -12.28 -6.95
CA ARG A 276 -8.66 -12.87 -6.16
C ARG A 276 -8.34 -13.09 -4.67
N GLY A 277 -7.07 -13.26 -4.31
CA GLY A 277 -6.63 -13.48 -2.94
C GLY A 277 -6.28 -12.17 -2.21
N ASN A 278 -5.74 -12.26 -1.00
CA ASN A 278 -5.19 -11.08 -0.33
C ASN A 278 -4.05 -10.49 -1.18
N CYS A 279 -3.94 -9.16 -1.19
CA CYS A 279 -2.88 -8.47 -1.90
C CYS A 279 -2.61 -7.08 -1.35
N VAL A 280 -1.40 -6.58 -1.59
CA VAL A 280 -1.03 -5.19 -1.34
C VAL A 280 -0.51 -4.62 -2.65
N ILE A 281 -1.11 -3.55 -3.13
CA ILE A 281 -0.64 -2.83 -4.32
C ILE A 281 -0.17 -1.47 -3.86
N THR A 282 1.14 -1.24 -3.92
CA THR A 282 1.75 0.01 -3.44
C THR A 282 2.43 0.73 -4.59
N MET A 283 2.04 1.98 -4.80
CA MET A 283 2.81 2.96 -5.58
C MET A 283 3.61 3.82 -4.60
N THR A 284 4.94 3.75 -4.68
CA THR A 284 5.84 4.56 -3.87
C THR A 284 6.43 5.66 -4.73
N LEU A 285 6.21 6.91 -4.33
CA LEU A 285 6.86 8.10 -4.85
C LEU A 285 8.03 8.46 -3.92
N TYR A 286 9.18 8.78 -4.51
CA TYR A 286 10.38 9.20 -3.82
C TYR A 286 10.83 10.55 -4.36
N PHE A 287 11.14 11.48 -3.46
CA PHE A 287 11.62 12.81 -3.77
C PHE A 287 13.16 12.84 -3.61
N PRO A 288 13.94 12.62 -4.70
CA PRO A 288 15.39 12.65 -4.63
C PRO A 288 15.92 14.09 -4.44
N PRO A 289 17.23 14.25 -4.22
CA PRO A 289 17.88 15.56 -4.28
C PRO A 289 17.63 16.25 -5.62
N GLN A 290 16.98 17.41 -5.60
CA GLN A 290 16.33 17.97 -6.78
C GLN A 290 17.36 18.48 -7.80
N LEU A 291 18.33 19.27 -7.34
CA LEU A 291 19.38 19.85 -8.18
C LEU A 291 20.28 18.75 -8.79
N GLU A 292 20.79 17.84 -7.95
CA GLU A 292 21.68 16.77 -8.41
C GLU A 292 20.98 15.85 -9.43
N THR A 293 19.70 15.55 -9.20
CA THR A 293 18.94 14.69 -10.11
C THR A 293 18.61 15.42 -11.41
N LYS A 294 18.28 16.73 -11.37
CA LYS A 294 18.09 17.54 -12.58
C LYS A 294 19.36 17.59 -13.44
N ASP A 295 20.53 17.73 -12.82
CA ASP A 295 21.82 17.71 -13.53
C ASP A 295 22.10 16.34 -14.19
N LYS A 296 21.86 15.24 -13.47
CA LYS A 296 22.00 13.88 -14.01
C LYS A 296 21.06 13.65 -15.20
N LEU A 297 19.81 14.10 -15.11
CA LEU A 297 18.84 13.99 -16.20
C LEU A 297 19.23 14.86 -17.40
N THR A 298 19.77 16.05 -17.17
CA THR A 298 20.19 16.98 -18.24
C THR A 298 21.31 16.35 -19.07
N LYS A 299 22.31 15.74 -18.43
CA LYS A 299 23.37 14.99 -19.09
C LYS A 299 22.81 13.82 -19.92
N ARG A 300 21.83 13.08 -19.37
CA ARG A 300 21.18 11.96 -20.09
C ARG A 300 20.35 12.43 -21.28
N ARG A 301 19.66 13.56 -21.17
CA ARG A 301 18.91 14.20 -22.27
C ARG A 301 19.85 14.60 -23.40
N GLN A 302 20.95 15.29 -23.10
CA GLN A 302 21.96 15.67 -24.11
C GLN A 302 22.51 14.45 -24.84
N TRP A 303 22.79 13.36 -24.11
CA TRP A 303 23.24 12.12 -24.73
C TRP A 303 22.18 11.51 -25.66
N ALA A 304 20.92 11.48 -25.24
CA ALA A 304 19.82 11.02 -26.09
C ALA A 304 19.65 11.86 -27.37
N ILE A 305 19.76 13.19 -27.26
CA ILE A 305 19.72 14.12 -28.40
C ILE A 305 20.88 13.84 -29.38
N ASN A 306 22.10 13.65 -28.85
CA ASN A 306 23.27 13.36 -29.66
C ASN A 306 23.12 12.02 -30.41
N GLN A 307 22.58 11.00 -29.75
CA GLN A 307 22.26 9.71 -30.41
C GLN A 307 21.20 9.85 -31.50
N CYS A 308 20.24 10.76 -31.29
CA CYS A 308 19.22 11.05 -32.28
C CYS A 308 19.73 11.83 -33.51
N SER A 309 20.94 12.38 -33.46
CA SER A 309 21.50 13.19 -34.55
C SER A 309 22.25 12.35 -35.59
N GLY A 310 22.57 11.09 -35.28
CA GLY A 310 23.35 10.19 -36.15
C GLY A 310 22.49 9.31 -37.07
N PRO A 311 23.12 8.61 -38.04
CA PRO A 311 22.42 7.70 -38.96
C PRO A 311 21.76 6.50 -38.27
N MET A 312 22.13 6.21 -37.01
CA MET A 312 21.55 5.11 -36.22
C MET A 312 20.05 5.26 -35.94
N VAL A 313 19.50 6.48 -35.96
CA VAL A 313 18.05 6.70 -35.74
C VAL A 313 17.18 5.97 -36.74
N LYS A 314 17.63 5.89 -38.01
CA LYS A 314 16.92 5.17 -39.07
C LYS A 314 16.78 3.67 -38.77
N PHE A 315 17.70 3.13 -37.97
CA PHE A 315 17.74 1.71 -37.62
C PHE A 315 17.21 1.41 -36.21
N VAL A 316 17.16 2.41 -35.32
CA VAL A 316 16.74 2.23 -33.92
C VAL A 316 15.70 3.30 -33.52
N PRO A 317 14.41 3.10 -33.86
CA PRO A 317 13.33 4.05 -33.54
C PRO A 317 13.16 4.32 -32.03
N MET A 318 13.59 3.40 -31.16
CA MET A 318 13.53 3.56 -29.70
C MET A 318 14.33 4.78 -29.20
N LEU A 319 15.38 5.20 -29.93
CA LEU A 319 16.15 6.40 -29.59
C LEU A 319 15.29 7.66 -29.67
N VAL A 320 14.41 7.74 -30.69
CA VAL A 320 13.48 8.87 -30.86
C VAL A 320 12.50 8.93 -29.70
N LYS A 321 11.85 7.81 -29.37
CA LYS A 321 10.94 7.72 -28.21
C LYS A 321 11.62 8.12 -26.90
N ARG A 322 12.89 7.75 -26.73
CA ARG A 322 13.67 8.13 -25.54
C ARG A 322 13.93 9.63 -25.49
N LYS A 323 14.22 10.27 -26.62
CA LYS A 323 14.37 11.72 -26.69
C LYS A 323 13.04 12.41 -26.38
N GLU A 324 11.95 11.99 -27.01
CA GLU A 324 10.60 12.52 -26.77
C GLU A 324 10.20 12.44 -25.29
N ALA A 325 10.48 11.31 -24.63
CA ALA A 325 10.24 11.14 -23.19
C ALA A 325 11.03 12.15 -22.34
N TYR A 326 12.29 12.44 -22.70
CA TYR A 326 13.06 13.49 -22.03
C TYR A 326 12.53 14.89 -22.31
N ASP A 327 12.03 15.16 -23.52
CA ASP A 327 11.49 16.47 -23.85
C ASP A 327 10.20 16.74 -23.05
N VAL A 328 9.31 15.76 -22.90
CA VAL A 328 8.12 15.85 -22.01
C VAL A 328 8.53 16.07 -20.55
N LEU A 329 9.49 15.29 -20.05
CA LEU A 329 9.97 15.42 -18.67
C LEU A 329 10.54 16.82 -18.39
N PHE A 330 11.34 17.36 -19.30
CA PHE A 330 11.94 18.68 -19.12
C PHE A 330 10.95 19.83 -19.28
N GLU A 331 9.89 19.66 -20.08
CA GLU A 331 8.80 20.63 -20.15
C GLU A 331 8.17 20.86 -18.77
N ASP A 332 7.91 19.80 -18.01
CA ASP A 332 7.36 19.89 -16.66
C ASP A 332 8.39 20.36 -15.62
N LEU A 333 9.63 19.88 -15.69
CA LEU A 333 10.71 20.32 -14.78
C LEU A 333 11.06 21.80 -14.94
N ASP A 334 10.95 22.35 -16.15
CA ASP A 334 11.22 23.77 -16.41
C ASP A 334 10.02 24.66 -16.03
N ARG A 335 8.80 24.08 -15.92
CA ARG A 335 7.63 24.71 -15.29
C ARG A 335 7.69 24.70 -13.75
N GLY A 336 8.75 24.14 -13.16
CA GLY A 336 8.94 24.09 -11.71
C GLY A 336 8.32 22.87 -11.03
N ALA A 337 7.95 21.83 -11.78
CA ALA A 337 7.53 20.57 -11.17
C ALA A 337 8.69 19.89 -10.44
N HIS A 338 8.38 19.23 -9.32
CA HIS A 338 9.36 18.44 -8.58
C HIS A 338 9.76 17.20 -9.38
N ASN A 339 11.03 16.86 -9.31
CA ASN A 339 11.53 15.60 -9.81
C ASN A 339 11.14 14.49 -8.83
N VAL A 340 10.46 13.47 -9.34
CA VAL A 340 9.95 12.35 -8.55
C VAL A 340 10.42 11.05 -9.19
N GLN A 341 10.73 10.06 -8.36
CA GLN A 341 10.94 8.69 -8.81
C GLN A 341 9.80 7.81 -8.30
N ALA A 342 9.24 6.98 -9.15
CA ALA A 342 8.12 6.11 -8.81
C ALA A 342 8.48 4.62 -8.95
N ASN A 343 7.92 3.81 -8.07
CA ASN A 343 7.91 2.36 -8.18
C ASN A 343 6.55 1.79 -7.74
N MET A 344 6.05 0.83 -8.50
CA MET A 344 4.85 0.09 -8.16
C MET A 344 5.22 -1.37 -7.88
N THR A 345 4.82 -1.83 -6.69
CA THR A 345 5.01 -3.18 -6.22
C THR A 345 3.66 -3.80 -5.88
N VAL A 346 3.42 -5.00 -6.41
CA VAL A 346 2.25 -5.82 -6.12
C VAL A 346 2.71 -7.01 -5.27
N VAL A 347 2.19 -7.11 -4.06
CA VAL A 347 2.37 -8.27 -3.18
C VAL A 347 1.14 -9.15 -3.27
N VAL A 348 1.34 -10.42 -3.57
CA VAL A 348 0.29 -11.44 -3.57
C VAL A 348 0.55 -12.47 -2.48
N PHE A 349 -0.54 -12.99 -1.91
CA PHE A 349 -0.50 -13.98 -0.84
C PHE A 349 -1.18 -15.29 -1.26
N GLY A 350 -0.77 -16.39 -0.64
CA GLY A 350 -1.41 -17.70 -0.75
C GLY A 350 -1.20 -18.52 0.53
N LYS A 351 -2.08 -19.48 0.81
CA LYS A 351 -1.98 -20.30 2.04
C LYS A 351 -0.89 -21.35 1.98
N ASN A 352 -0.52 -21.73 0.76
CA ASN A 352 0.55 -22.67 0.47
C ASN A 352 1.24 -22.25 -0.82
N ARG A 353 2.30 -22.97 -1.17
CA ARG A 353 3.11 -22.67 -2.35
C ARG A 353 2.32 -22.77 -3.67
N GLU A 354 1.39 -23.72 -3.77
CA GLU A 354 0.58 -23.92 -4.98
C GLU A 354 -0.38 -22.74 -5.20
N GLU A 355 -1.11 -22.34 -4.15
CA GLU A 355 -2.00 -21.17 -4.20
C GLU A 355 -1.22 -19.89 -4.50
N LEU A 356 0.00 -19.73 -3.94
CA LEU A 356 0.85 -18.58 -4.23
C LEU A 356 1.28 -18.55 -5.71
N VAL A 357 1.64 -19.69 -6.29
CA VAL A 357 2.00 -19.78 -7.73
C VAL A 357 0.80 -19.38 -8.59
N GLN A 358 -0.39 -19.88 -8.28
CA GLN A 358 -1.62 -19.52 -9.00
C GLN A 358 -1.93 -18.02 -8.87
N ALA A 359 -1.85 -17.47 -7.65
CA ALA A 359 -2.09 -16.05 -7.38
C ALA A 359 -1.09 -15.16 -8.15
N THR A 360 0.18 -15.56 -8.19
CA THR A 360 1.23 -14.88 -8.96
C THR A 360 0.92 -14.87 -10.46
N SER A 361 0.53 -16.03 -11.02
CA SER A 361 0.20 -16.18 -12.44
C SER A 361 -1.03 -15.34 -12.82
N ASN A 362 -2.07 -15.38 -11.98
CA ASN A 362 -3.29 -14.60 -12.17
C ASN A 362 -3.00 -13.09 -12.15
N ALA A 363 -2.21 -12.61 -11.18
CA ALA A 363 -1.84 -11.20 -11.10
C ALA A 363 -1.05 -10.75 -12.34
N ARG A 364 -0.04 -11.52 -12.77
CA ARG A 364 0.74 -11.19 -13.98
C ARG A 364 -0.13 -11.15 -15.24
N THR A 365 -1.01 -12.13 -15.41
CA THR A 365 -1.91 -12.20 -16.57
C THR A 365 -2.89 -11.03 -16.57
N HIS A 366 -3.48 -10.72 -15.40
CA HIS A 366 -4.42 -9.62 -15.24
C HIS A 366 -3.79 -8.25 -15.52
N PHE A 367 -2.63 -7.97 -14.93
CA PHE A 367 -1.93 -6.71 -15.17
C PHE A 367 -1.41 -6.60 -16.62
N ALA A 368 -1.11 -7.72 -17.28
CA ALA A 368 -0.74 -7.72 -18.70
C ALA A 368 -1.88 -7.28 -19.62
N THR A 369 -3.16 -7.54 -19.28
CA THR A 369 -4.30 -7.02 -20.08
C THR A 369 -4.39 -5.50 -20.03
N GLN A 370 -3.84 -4.89 -18.98
CA GLN A 370 -3.74 -3.45 -18.78
C GLN A 370 -2.40 -2.88 -19.26
N ASN A 371 -1.62 -3.64 -20.04
CA ASN A 371 -0.30 -3.25 -20.58
C ASN A 371 0.82 -3.07 -19.55
N PHE A 372 0.65 -3.56 -18.32
CA PHE A 372 1.76 -3.67 -17.38
C PHE A 372 2.60 -4.91 -17.66
N THR A 373 3.92 -4.80 -17.48
CA THR A 373 4.80 -5.96 -17.41
C THR A 373 5.26 -6.17 -15.97
N LEU A 374 4.58 -7.06 -15.24
CA LEU A 374 4.98 -7.47 -13.89
C LEU A 374 6.06 -8.56 -13.94
N MET A 375 7.10 -8.40 -13.11
CA MET A 375 8.15 -9.39 -12.91
C MET A 375 8.25 -9.81 -11.45
N GLU A 376 8.43 -11.11 -11.24
CA GLU A 376 8.69 -11.68 -9.92
C GLU A 376 10.07 -11.26 -9.42
N ASP A 377 10.13 -10.71 -8.21
CA ASP A 377 11.40 -10.47 -7.56
C ASP A 377 11.99 -11.78 -7.06
N LYS A 378 13.31 -11.94 -7.24
CA LYS A 378 14.08 -13.08 -6.75
C LYS A 378 15.26 -12.56 -5.95
N PHE A 379 15.61 -13.26 -4.89
CA PHE A 379 16.68 -12.93 -3.93
C PHE A 379 16.54 -11.62 -3.13
N CYS A 380 15.75 -10.65 -3.61
CA CYS A 380 15.52 -9.34 -2.96
C CYS A 380 14.07 -9.17 -2.45
N LEU A 381 13.35 -10.26 -2.21
CA LEU A 381 11.92 -10.20 -1.87
C LEU A 381 11.66 -9.50 -0.54
N LEU A 382 12.45 -9.78 0.49
CA LEU A 382 12.26 -9.19 1.81
C LEU A 382 12.36 -7.65 1.78
N PRO A 383 13.44 -7.03 1.26
CA PRO A 383 13.51 -5.57 1.21
C PRO A 383 12.43 -4.96 0.31
N VAL A 384 12.08 -5.60 -0.82
CA VAL A 384 10.97 -5.13 -1.67
C VAL A 384 9.62 -5.22 -0.95
N PHE A 385 9.38 -6.29 -0.19
CA PHE A 385 8.17 -6.49 0.59
C PHE A 385 8.03 -5.42 1.68
N ILE A 386 9.09 -5.19 2.46
CA ILE A 386 9.10 -4.16 3.50
C ILE A 386 8.89 -2.77 2.88
N ASN A 387 9.59 -2.44 1.79
CA ASN A 387 9.44 -1.16 1.11
C ASN A 387 8.03 -0.93 0.54
N ALA A 388 7.28 -2.00 0.26
CA ALA A 388 5.90 -1.90 -0.19
C ALA A 388 4.89 -1.69 0.96
N LEU A 389 5.27 -1.85 2.22
CA LEU A 389 4.39 -1.63 3.37
C LEU A 389 4.35 -0.12 3.73
N PRO A 390 3.21 0.38 4.23
CA PRO A 390 3.07 1.79 4.62
C PRO A 390 4.08 2.20 5.71
N LEU A 391 4.67 3.39 5.58
CA LEU A 391 5.69 3.95 6.50
C LEU A 391 7.01 3.17 6.57
N CYS A 392 7.21 2.17 5.69
CA CYS A 392 8.42 1.34 5.65
C CYS A 392 9.30 1.63 4.41
N ALA A 393 8.93 2.60 3.57
CA ALA A 393 9.75 3.01 2.44
C ALA A 393 11.02 3.76 2.90
N ASP A 394 12.14 3.04 2.90
CA ASP A 394 13.46 3.58 3.20
C ASP A 394 14.14 4.16 1.95
N ALA A 395 14.55 5.43 2.03
CA ALA A 395 15.22 6.15 0.96
C ALA A 395 16.58 5.55 0.58
N ASP A 396 17.31 4.97 1.54
CA ASP A 396 18.61 4.36 1.28
C ASP A 396 18.43 3.05 0.50
N ALA A 397 17.49 2.20 0.94
CA ALA A 397 17.14 0.98 0.22
C ALA A 397 16.61 1.26 -1.20
N ILE A 398 15.87 2.35 -1.42
CA ILE A 398 15.33 2.73 -2.75
C ILE A 398 16.43 2.82 -3.80
N ARG A 399 17.61 3.34 -3.45
CA ARG A 399 18.76 3.46 -4.35
C ARG A 399 19.30 2.10 -4.78
N ASP A 400 19.31 1.13 -3.86
CA ASP A 400 19.88 -0.20 -4.08
C ASP A 400 18.90 -1.19 -4.70
N LEU A 401 17.60 -0.92 -4.63
CA LEU A 401 16.56 -1.78 -5.22
C LEU A 401 16.52 -1.69 -6.75
N PHE A 402 16.99 -0.59 -7.35
CA PHE A 402 16.95 -0.34 -8.80
C PHE A 402 15.56 -0.55 -9.45
N ARG A 403 14.48 -0.33 -8.68
CA ARG A 403 13.09 -0.45 -9.15
C ARG A 403 12.46 0.89 -9.51
N PHE A 404 12.94 1.96 -8.87
CA PHE A 404 12.44 3.31 -9.03
C PHE A 404 12.89 3.94 -10.35
N ARG A 405 11.97 4.68 -10.98
CA ARG A 405 12.20 5.36 -12.25
C ARG A 405 11.64 6.78 -12.18
N THR A 406 12.37 7.72 -12.78
CA THR A 406 11.87 9.05 -13.08
C THR A 406 10.96 8.99 -14.29
#